data_AF-A0AAV5UYY4-F1
#
_entry.id   AF-A0AAV5UYY4-F1
#
_cell.length_a   1.000
_cell.length_b   1.000
_cell.length_c   1.000
_cell.angle_alpha   90.00
_cell.angle_beta   90.00
_cell.angle_gamma   90.00
#
_symmetry.space_group_name_H-M   'P 1'
#
loop_
_entity.id
_entity.type
_entity.pdbx_description
1 polymer ?
#
loop_
_entity_poly.entity_id
_entity_poly.type
_entity_poly.pdbx_seq_one_letter_code
_entity_poly.pdbx_strand_id
1 'polypeptide(L)'
;QLENKGRRDLNESLHDATLTKLTLYELIIDSDFLRSLYYSIRVNTCVKQTVELFNCDISRVSRKHFHSFLLDFQPSHISITMDNNRHDRNDEIFWTFSFIEQWIESGVEHVKLLLPRSVEGLNDSNLEHLAAFRTLEMREVNVTGLGIRRLIQAYLLSEHSLPIKASLVTTSQFSLDPFSPEYDFVSNRLPPPVPPDTTIPDSTFYFNSDRKVLSVQIEYNCRYVS
;
A
#
# COMPACT_ATOMS: atom_id res chain seq x y z
N GLN A 1 -29.21 -22.44 -14.02
CA GLN A 1 -28.42 -23.65 -14.33
C GLN A 1 -27.06 -23.34 -14.98
N LEU A 2 -26.91 -22.22 -15.71
CA LEU A 2 -25.63 -21.77 -16.28
C LEU A 2 -24.62 -21.23 -15.24
N GLU A 3 -25.08 -20.53 -14.18
CA GLU A 3 -24.20 -20.05 -13.09
C GLU A 3 -23.51 -21.17 -12.30
N ASN A 4 -24.21 -22.27 -12.05
CA ASN A 4 -23.67 -23.43 -11.33
C ASN A 4 -22.73 -24.30 -12.18
N LYS A 5 -22.65 -24.04 -13.49
CA LYS A 5 -21.71 -24.70 -14.40
C LYS A 5 -20.40 -23.90 -14.46
N GLY A 6 -20.49 -22.57 -14.63
CA GLY A 6 -19.32 -21.68 -14.55
C GLY A 6 -18.60 -21.72 -13.19
N ARG A 7 -19.35 -21.83 -12.07
CA ARG A 7 -18.77 -22.02 -10.72
C ARG A 7 -18.03 -23.35 -10.54
N ARG A 8 -18.45 -24.40 -11.26
CA ARG A 8 -17.82 -25.72 -11.20
C ARG A 8 -16.56 -25.76 -12.06
N ASP A 9 -16.64 -25.20 -13.27
CA ASP A 9 -15.52 -25.14 -14.20
C ASP A 9 -14.35 -24.30 -13.63
N LEU A 10 -14.64 -23.22 -12.89
CA LEU A 10 -13.61 -22.42 -12.19
C LEU A 10 -12.97 -23.19 -11.02
N ASN A 11 -13.76 -23.94 -10.25
CA ASN A 11 -13.25 -24.73 -9.12
C ASN A 11 -12.45 -25.95 -9.58
N GLU A 12 -12.82 -26.59 -10.69
CA GLU A 12 -12.10 -27.73 -11.25
C GLU A 12 -10.79 -27.29 -11.94
N SER A 13 -10.74 -26.14 -12.61
CA SER A 13 -9.49 -25.65 -13.21
C SER A 13 -8.45 -25.18 -12.18
N LEU A 14 -8.89 -24.86 -10.96
CA LEU A 14 -8.07 -24.33 -9.88
C LEU A 14 -7.53 -25.41 -8.93
N HIS A 15 -7.84 -26.69 -9.14
CA HIS A 15 -7.38 -27.75 -8.22
C HIS A 15 -5.94 -28.21 -8.47
N ASP A 16 -5.43 -28.04 -9.70
CA ASP A 16 -4.06 -28.42 -10.11
C ASP A 16 -3.19 -27.22 -10.56
N ALA A 17 -3.74 -26.00 -10.54
CA ALA A 17 -3.10 -24.80 -11.11
C ALA A 17 -2.65 -23.83 -10.01
N THR A 18 -1.34 -23.60 -9.84
CA THR A 18 -0.83 -22.68 -8.83
C THR A 18 -1.16 -21.22 -9.17
N LEU A 19 -2.16 -20.65 -8.50
CA LEU A 19 -2.49 -19.23 -8.66
C LEU A 19 -1.44 -18.35 -7.96
N THR A 20 -0.49 -17.81 -8.74
CA THR A 20 0.57 -16.91 -8.24
C THR A 20 0.15 -15.44 -8.28
N LYS A 21 -0.84 -15.10 -9.11
CA LYS A 21 -1.31 -13.72 -9.30
C LYS A 21 -2.81 -13.69 -9.60
N LEU A 22 -3.54 -12.91 -8.81
CA LEU A 22 -4.93 -12.55 -9.01
C LEU A 22 -5.02 -11.07 -9.38
N THR A 23 -5.53 -10.77 -10.57
CA THR A 23 -5.79 -9.40 -11.02
C THR A 23 -7.28 -9.23 -11.27
N LEU A 24 -7.87 -8.22 -10.63
CA LEU A 24 -9.27 -7.82 -10.77
C LEU A 24 -9.32 -6.39 -11.33
N TYR A 25 -10.11 -6.16 -12.36
CA TYR A 25 -10.16 -4.88 -13.09
C TYR A 25 -11.61 -4.44 -13.31
N GLU A 26 -11.96 -3.23 -12.84
CA GLU A 26 -13.27 -2.58 -13.04
C GLU A 26 -14.48 -3.47 -12.67
N LEU A 27 -14.32 -4.28 -11.62
CA LEU A 27 -15.36 -5.17 -11.13
C LEU A 27 -16.13 -4.57 -9.95
N ILE A 28 -17.42 -4.86 -9.88
CA ILE A 28 -18.19 -4.70 -8.64
C ILE A 28 -17.94 -5.94 -7.80
N ILE A 29 -17.23 -5.75 -6.70
CA ILE A 29 -16.90 -6.80 -5.73
C ILE A 29 -17.97 -6.74 -4.64
N ASP A 30 -18.72 -7.83 -4.48
CA ASP A 30 -19.65 -8.03 -3.37
C ASP A 30 -19.20 -9.19 -2.46
N SER A 31 -19.93 -9.39 -1.35
CA SER A 31 -19.59 -10.43 -0.37
C SER A 31 -19.70 -11.84 -0.94
N ASP A 32 -20.61 -12.07 -1.91
CA ASP A 32 -20.79 -13.39 -2.52
C ASP A 32 -19.67 -13.72 -3.52
N PHE A 33 -19.20 -12.71 -4.25
CA PHE A 33 -18.04 -12.80 -5.12
C PHE A 33 -16.78 -13.13 -4.31
N LEU A 34 -16.48 -12.39 -3.25
CA LEU A 34 -15.31 -12.68 -2.40
C LEU A 34 -15.39 -14.05 -1.74
N ARG A 35 -16.58 -14.45 -1.27
CA ARG A 35 -16.78 -15.79 -0.71
C ARG A 35 -16.52 -16.89 -1.75
N SER A 36 -16.97 -16.67 -2.99
CA SER A 36 -16.73 -17.62 -4.07
C SER A 36 -15.23 -17.72 -4.38
N LEU A 37 -14.55 -16.57 -4.51
CA LEU A 37 -13.09 -16.50 -4.69
C LEU A 37 -12.34 -17.18 -3.56
N TYR A 38 -12.72 -16.94 -2.30
CA TYR A 38 -12.13 -17.57 -1.13
C TYR A 38 -12.16 -19.09 -1.24
N TYR A 39 -13.30 -19.68 -1.59
CA TYR A 39 -13.38 -21.14 -1.76
C TYR A 39 -12.51 -21.66 -2.90
N SER A 40 -12.41 -20.89 -3.99
CA SER A 40 -11.58 -21.22 -5.14
C SER A 40 -10.08 -21.07 -4.86
N ILE A 41 -9.67 -20.19 -3.94
CA ILE A 41 -8.27 -19.97 -3.58
C ILE A 41 -7.82 -20.89 -2.45
N ARG A 42 -8.70 -21.28 -1.52
CA ARG A 42 -8.30 -22.16 -0.40
C ARG A 42 -7.80 -23.53 -0.87
N VAL A 43 -8.22 -23.98 -2.05
CA VAL A 43 -7.72 -25.20 -2.69
C VAL A 43 -6.33 -25.02 -3.34
N ASN A 44 -5.82 -23.79 -3.40
CA ASN A 44 -4.54 -23.40 -3.98
C ASN A 44 -3.51 -23.07 -2.88
N THR A 45 -2.58 -24.00 -2.64
CA THR A 45 -1.65 -23.94 -1.48
C THR A 45 -0.23 -23.50 -1.84
N CYS A 46 0.00 -22.91 -3.01
CA CYS A 46 1.34 -22.49 -3.44
C CYS A 46 1.66 -20.99 -3.31
N VAL A 47 2.97 -20.75 -3.25
CA VAL A 47 3.67 -19.70 -2.50
C VAL A 47 3.89 -18.40 -3.31
N LYS A 48 3.75 -17.25 -2.63
CA LYS A 48 3.90 -15.85 -3.11
C LYS A 48 2.80 -15.40 -4.05
N GLN A 49 1.65 -15.10 -3.45
CA GLN A 49 0.47 -14.70 -4.18
C GLN A 49 0.41 -13.17 -4.28
N THR A 50 0.15 -12.69 -5.49
CA THR A 50 -0.02 -11.27 -5.80
C THR A 50 -1.50 -10.98 -5.93
N VAL A 51 -2.01 -9.97 -5.23
CA VAL A 51 -3.37 -9.45 -5.39
C VAL A 51 -3.29 -8.05 -5.98
N GLU A 52 -3.93 -7.87 -7.14
CA GLU A 52 -4.08 -6.57 -7.78
C GLU A 52 -5.56 -6.25 -7.98
N LEU A 53 -6.01 -5.13 -7.42
CA LEU A 53 -7.33 -4.58 -7.64
C LEU A 53 -7.19 -3.22 -8.33
N PHE A 54 -7.78 -3.10 -9.51
CA PHE A 54 -7.75 -1.88 -10.30
C PHE A 54 -9.17 -1.39 -10.54
N ASN A 55 -9.48 -0.21 -9.99
CA ASN A 55 -10.75 0.48 -10.13
C ASN A 55 -11.98 -0.39 -9.82
N CYS A 56 -11.85 -1.30 -8.84
CA CYS A 56 -12.95 -2.14 -8.40
C CYS A 56 -13.87 -1.37 -7.44
N ASP A 57 -15.18 -1.57 -7.58
CA ASP A 57 -16.17 -1.08 -6.64
C ASP A 57 -16.35 -2.09 -5.48
N ILE A 58 -15.91 -1.70 -4.29
CA ILE A 58 -15.98 -2.49 -3.05
C ILE A 58 -17.09 -2.00 -2.10
N SER A 59 -17.94 -1.06 -2.52
CA SER A 59 -19.02 -0.47 -1.70
C SER A 59 -20.03 -1.50 -1.19
N ARG A 60 -20.09 -2.68 -1.82
CA ARG A 60 -21.00 -3.79 -1.46
C ARG A 60 -20.36 -4.82 -0.53
N VAL A 61 -19.12 -4.60 -0.13
CA VAL A 61 -18.37 -5.45 0.79
C VAL A 61 -18.23 -4.72 2.11
N SER A 62 -18.43 -5.44 3.22
CA SER A 62 -18.00 -4.91 4.52
C SER A 62 -16.48 -4.98 4.59
N ARG A 63 -15.88 -3.95 5.17
CA ARG A 63 -14.44 -3.86 5.41
C ARG A 63 -13.90 -5.16 6.01
N LYS A 64 -14.55 -5.65 7.07
CA LYS A 64 -14.20 -6.91 7.73
C LYS A 64 -14.13 -8.11 6.77
N HIS A 65 -15.10 -8.28 5.88
CA HIS A 65 -15.08 -9.40 4.92
C HIS A 65 -13.92 -9.30 3.93
N PHE A 66 -13.63 -8.09 3.42
CA PHE A 66 -12.49 -7.90 2.53
C PHE A 66 -11.16 -8.18 3.22
N HIS A 67 -11.00 -7.71 4.46
CA HIS A 67 -9.80 -7.99 5.24
C HIS A 67 -9.62 -9.47 5.53
N SER A 68 -10.68 -10.17 5.97
CA SER A 68 -10.62 -11.63 6.15
C SER A 68 -10.20 -12.35 4.87
N PHE A 69 -10.74 -11.94 3.72
CA PHE A 69 -10.31 -12.48 2.43
C PHE A 69 -8.80 -12.29 2.17
N LEU A 70 -8.26 -11.08 2.37
CA LEU A 70 -6.83 -10.83 2.14
C LEU A 70 -5.94 -11.59 3.13
N LEU A 71 -6.34 -11.70 4.39
CA LEU A 71 -5.58 -12.45 5.40
C LEU A 71 -5.57 -13.94 5.10
N ASP A 72 -6.70 -14.49 4.66
CA ASP A 72 -6.78 -15.89 4.28
C ASP A 72 -6.02 -16.19 2.97
N PHE A 73 -5.96 -15.21 2.06
CA PHE A 73 -5.18 -15.28 0.82
C PHE A 73 -3.67 -15.26 1.09
N GLN A 74 -3.22 -14.63 2.19
CA GLN A 74 -1.80 -14.49 2.55
C GLN A 74 -0.91 -13.98 1.39
N PRO A 75 -1.25 -12.83 0.76
CA PRO A 75 -0.46 -12.32 -0.35
C PRO A 75 0.91 -11.86 0.13
N SER A 76 1.94 -12.05 -0.70
CA SER A 76 3.22 -11.36 -0.50
C SER A 76 3.21 -9.96 -1.14
N HIS A 77 2.28 -9.72 -2.08
CA HIS A 77 2.12 -8.45 -2.79
C HIS A 77 0.65 -8.03 -2.85
N ILE A 78 0.38 -6.80 -2.43
CA ILE A 78 -0.93 -6.16 -2.51
C ILE A 78 -0.79 -4.88 -3.33
N SER A 79 -1.53 -4.78 -4.43
CA SER A 79 -1.71 -3.54 -5.19
C SER A 79 -3.18 -3.20 -5.31
N ILE A 80 -3.58 -2.05 -4.81
CA ILE A 80 -4.95 -1.58 -4.85
C ILE A 80 -4.94 -0.16 -5.38
N THR A 81 -5.63 0.04 -6.50
CA THR A 81 -5.85 1.33 -7.13
C THR A 81 -7.34 1.55 -7.26
N MET A 82 -7.88 2.63 -6.71
CA MET A 82 -9.32 2.90 -6.69
C MET A 82 -9.61 4.38 -6.93
N ASP A 83 -10.60 4.66 -7.78
CA ASP A 83 -11.01 6.02 -8.11
C ASP A 83 -12.32 6.45 -7.42
N ASN A 84 -13.07 5.52 -6.82
CA ASN A 84 -14.42 5.76 -6.26
C ASN A 84 -14.47 5.82 -4.71
N ASN A 85 -15.60 6.33 -4.18
CA ASN A 85 -15.75 6.68 -2.76
C ASN A 85 -15.69 5.49 -1.78
N ARG A 86 -15.21 5.81 -0.58
CA ARG A 86 -14.23 5.05 0.22
C ARG A 86 -14.81 4.38 1.47
N HIS A 87 -16.13 4.27 1.50
CA HIS A 87 -16.84 3.66 2.61
C HIS A 87 -17.24 2.23 2.25
N ASP A 88 -17.21 1.37 3.26
CA ASP A 88 -17.70 0.01 3.11
C ASP A 88 -19.24 0.00 3.04
N ARG A 89 -19.83 -1.19 2.91
CA ARG A 89 -21.29 -1.35 2.87
C ARG A 89 -22.02 -0.74 4.09
N ASN A 90 -21.35 -0.56 5.23
CA ASN A 90 -21.89 -0.03 6.47
C ASN A 90 -21.58 1.46 6.67
N ASP A 91 -21.10 2.15 5.62
CA ASP A 91 -20.66 3.54 5.69
C ASP A 91 -19.42 3.77 6.58
N GLU A 92 -18.67 2.70 6.92
CA GLU A 92 -17.43 2.81 7.69
C GLU A 92 -16.25 3.13 6.78
N ILE A 93 -15.26 3.85 7.33
CA ILE A 93 -14.00 4.11 6.63
C ILE A 93 -13.29 2.78 6.36
N PHE A 94 -13.10 2.48 5.08
CA PHE A 94 -12.58 1.20 4.63
C PHE A 94 -11.09 1.03 4.97
N TRP A 95 -10.28 2.06 4.72
CA TRP A 95 -8.83 2.01 4.83
C TRP A 95 -8.37 2.60 6.17
N THR A 96 -7.95 1.74 7.10
CA THR A 96 -7.40 2.16 8.39
C THR A 96 -6.02 1.54 8.63
N PHE A 97 -5.19 2.23 9.42
CA PHE A 97 -3.85 1.76 9.76
C PHE A 97 -3.85 0.39 10.46
N SER A 98 -4.81 0.12 11.33
CA SER A 98 -4.91 -1.17 12.05
C SER A 98 -5.00 -2.38 11.12
N PHE A 99 -5.46 -2.20 9.88
CA PHE A 99 -5.43 -3.27 8.88
C PHE A 99 -4.10 -3.40 8.16
N ILE A 100 -3.43 -2.29 7.90
CA ILE A 100 -2.08 -2.32 7.35
C ILE A 100 -1.13 -3.01 8.34
N GLU A 101 -1.34 -2.80 9.64
CA GLU A 101 -0.62 -3.52 10.70
C GLU A 101 -0.80 -5.04 10.58
N GLN A 102 -2.01 -5.53 10.32
CA GLN A 102 -2.24 -6.96 10.11
C GLN A 102 -1.57 -7.49 8.84
N TRP A 103 -1.43 -6.67 7.79
CA TRP A 103 -0.66 -7.05 6.59
C TRP A 103 0.82 -7.19 6.89
N ILE A 104 1.36 -6.33 7.75
CA ILE A 104 2.74 -6.43 8.24
C ILE A 104 2.91 -7.76 9.01
N GLU A 105 2.01 -8.05 9.94
CA GLU A 105 2.04 -9.30 10.73
C GLU A 105 1.91 -10.55 9.85
N SER A 106 1.18 -10.45 8.75
CA SER A 106 0.96 -11.55 7.79
C SER A 106 2.13 -11.73 6.80
N GLY A 107 3.18 -10.92 6.88
CA GLY A 107 4.36 -11.04 6.04
C GLY A 107 4.19 -10.50 4.62
N VAL A 108 3.26 -9.57 4.40
CA VAL A 108 3.16 -8.85 3.13
C VAL A 108 4.45 -8.06 2.93
N GLU A 109 5.13 -8.25 1.80
CA GLU A 109 6.41 -7.59 1.52
C GLU A 109 6.23 -6.35 0.63
N HIS A 110 5.18 -6.30 -0.18
CA HIS A 110 4.95 -5.24 -1.16
C HIS A 110 3.53 -4.68 -1.05
N VAL A 111 3.41 -3.36 -0.90
CA VAL A 111 2.13 -2.66 -0.82
C VAL A 111 2.13 -1.46 -1.76
N LYS A 112 1.09 -1.38 -2.58
CA LYS A 112 0.75 -0.22 -3.40
C LYS A 112 -0.70 0.17 -3.17
N LEU A 113 -0.94 1.30 -2.52
CA LEU A 113 -2.27 1.86 -2.25
C LEU A 113 -2.41 3.21 -2.94
N LEU A 114 -3.04 3.20 -4.11
CA LEU A 114 -3.42 4.41 -4.84
C LEU A 114 -4.91 4.65 -4.58
N LEU A 115 -5.17 5.34 -3.47
CA LEU A 115 -6.51 5.59 -2.96
C LEU A 115 -6.84 7.05 -3.10
N PRO A 116 -8.13 7.40 -3.17
CA PRO A 116 -8.45 8.77 -3.43
C PRO A 116 -8.50 9.62 -2.13
N ARG A 117 -8.56 9.04 -0.89
CA ARG A 117 -8.40 9.67 0.50
C ARG A 117 -7.18 9.02 1.15
N SER A 118 -6.60 9.75 2.10
CA SER A 118 -5.73 9.22 3.14
C SER A 118 -6.32 8.05 3.93
N VAL A 119 -5.44 7.11 4.26
CA VAL A 119 -5.70 6.02 5.22
C VAL A 119 -5.95 6.62 6.61
N GLU A 120 -7.05 6.25 7.23
CA GLU A 120 -7.38 6.72 8.57
C GLU A 120 -6.46 6.12 9.63
N GLY A 121 -6.10 6.93 10.63
CA GLY A 121 -5.24 6.52 11.73
C GLY A 121 -3.75 6.50 11.36
N LEU A 122 -3.38 6.60 10.08
CA LEU A 122 -1.99 6.75 9.67
C LEU A 122 -1.50 8.17 9.98
N ASN A 123 -0.44 8.28 10.78
CA ASN A 123 0.13 9.54 11.25
C ASN A 123 1.63 9.40 11.56
N ASP A 124 2.27 10.47 12.02
CA ASP A 124 3.71 10.49 12.31
C ASP A 124 4.19 9.44 13.34
N SER A 125 3.30 8.98 14.23
CA SER A 125 3.64 8.00 15.28
C SER A 125 3.76 6.57 14.77
N ASN A 126 3.05 6.22 13.69
CA ASN A 126 2.95 4.85 13.23
C ASN A 126 3.43 4.65 11.79
N LEU A 127 3.81 5.72 11.09
CA LEU A 127 4.36 5.61 9.73
C LEU A 127 5.62 4.75 9.69
N GLU A 128 6.42 4.73 10.76
CA GLU A 128 7.62 3.90 10.86
C GLU A 128 7.35 2.39 10.76
N HIS A 129 6.15 1.93 11.14
CA HIS A 129 5.77 0.52 11.01
C HIS A 129 5.69 0.09 9.54
N LEU A 130 5.45 1.03 8.61
CA LEU A 130 5.46 0.75 7.17
C LEU A 130 6.85 0.37 6.65
N ALA A 131 7.91 0.57 7.45
CA ALA A 131 9.25 0.11 7.12
C ALA A 131 9.38 -1.42 6.99
N ALA A 132 8.36 -2.17 7.43
CA ALA A 132 8.27 -3.61 7.20
C ALA A 132 8.09 -3.98 5.71
N PHE A 133 7.58 -3.06 4.88
CA PHE A 133 7.39 -3.30 3.45
C PHE A 133 8.66 -3.02 2.64
N ARG A 134 9.09 -3.99 1.84
CA ARG A 134 10.20 -3.82 0.87
C ARG A 134 9.85 -2.85 -0.25
N THR A 135 8.59 -2.86 -0.67
CA THR A 135 8.05 -1.87 -1.61
C THR A 135 6.82 -1.23 -1.00
N LEU A 136 6.88 0.08 -0.83
CA LEU A 136 5.79 0.89 -0.35
C LEU A 136 5.45 1.95 -1.39
N GLU A 137 4.22 1.96 -1.88
CA GLU A 137 3.70 3.06 -2.69
C GLU A 137 2.36 3.48 -2.09
N MET A 138 2.25 4.69 -1.58
CA MET A 138 1.00 5.21 -1.02
C MET A 138 0.73 6.61 -1.52
N ARG A 139 -0.50 6.85 -1.96
CA ARG A 139 -0.98 8.19 -2.26
C ARG A 139 -1.78 8.76 -1.10
N GLU A 140 -1.65 10.08 -0.94
CA GLU A 140 -2.36 10.90 0.05
C GLU A 140 -2.12 10.47 1.50
N VAL A 141 -0.87 10.48 1.96
CA VAL A 141 -0.56 10.28 3.38
C VAL A 141 -0.62 11.61 4.14
N ASN A 142 -1.31 11.63 5.29
CA ASN A 142 -1.38 12.80 6.16
C ASN A 142 -0.27 12.73 7.22
N VAL A 143 0.98 12.92 6.78
CA VAL A 143 2.19 12.84 7.62
C VAL A 143 3.13 14.02 7.38
N THR A 144 3.71 14.53 8.46
CA THR A 144 4.66 15.63 8.41
C THR A 144 6.07 15.11 8.09
N GLY A 145 7.05 16.01 8.01
CA GLY A 145 8.46 15.64 7.90
C GLY A 145 8.96 14.73 9.04
N LEU A 146 8.32 14.75 10.22
CA LEU A 146 8.67 13.86 11.33
C LEU A 146 8.36 12.40 11.01
N GLY A 147 7.15 12.10 10.51
CA GLY A 147 6.76 10.74 10.15
C GLY A 147 7.67 10.17 9.06
N ILE A 148 7.94 10.95 8.02
CA ILE A 148 8.85 10.57 6.92
C ILE A 148 10.25 10.24 7.44
N ARG A 149 10.78 11.05 8.35
CA ARG A 149 12.09 10.82 8.97
C ARG A 149 12.13 9.48 9.70
N ARG A 150 11.10 9.19 10.50
CA ARG A 150 11.00 7.93 11.25
C ARG A 150 10.91 6.73 10.33
N LEU A 151 10.14 6.82 9.24
CA LEU A 151 10.09 5.77 8.20
C LEU A 151 11.47 5.51 7.59
N ILE A 152 12.19 6.56 7.19
CA ILE A 152 13.55 6.43 6.62
C ILE A 152 14.51 5.80 7.65
N GLN A 153 14.48 6.26 8.90
CA GLN A 153 15.30 5.70 9.99
C GLN A 153 15.00 4.22 10.20
N ALA A 154 13.72 3.84 10.28
CA ALA A 154 13.30 2.46 10.45
C ALA A 154 13.76 1.58 9.26
N TYR A 155 13.67 2.07 8.03
CA TYR A 155 14.21 1.34 6.87
C TYR A 155 15.71 1.12 6.95
N LEU A 156 16.47 2.13 7.36
CA LEU A 156 17.92 2.02 7.52
C LEU A 156 18.31 1.09 8.68
N LEU A 157 17.45 0.90 9.68
CA LEU A 157 17.65 -0.03 10.80
C LEU A 157 17.14 -1.46 10.58
N SER A 158 16.25 -1.70 9.60
CA SER A 158 15.69 -3.04 9.31
C SER A 158 16.76 -4.13 9.03
N GLU A 159 16.40 -5.42 9.01
CA GLU A 159 17.36 -6.48 8.63
C GLU A 159 17.32 -6.84 7.14
N HIS A 160 16.67 -6.02 6.31
CA HIS A 160 16.54 -6.32 4.88
C HIS A 160 17.88 -6.26 4.16
N SER A 161 18.22 -7.36 3.46
CA SER A 161 19.42 -7.50 2.63
C SER A 161 19.22 -7.06 1.19
N LEU A 162 17.99 -6.72 0.79
CA LEU A 162 17.61 -6.33 -0.57
C LEU A 162 17.26 -4.83 -0.63
N PRO A 163 17.36 -4.21 -1.81
CA PRO A 163 16.99 -2.81 -1.99
C PRO A 163 15.54 -2.53 -1.59
N ILE A 164 15.33 -1.39 -0.94
CA ILE A 164 14.02 -0.94 -0.47
C ILE A 164 13.56 0.23 -1.33
N LYS A 165 12.29 0.23 -1.74
CA LYS A 165 11.68 1.31 -2.50
C LYS A 165 10.44 1.85 -1.78
N ALA A 166 10.43 3.15 -1.50
CA ALA A 166 9.27 3.84 -0.98
C ALA A 166 8.86 5.00 -1.90
N SER A 167 7.57 5.15 -2.15
CA SER A 167 6.98 6.27 -2.89
C SER A 167 5.76 6.78 -2.12
N LEU A 168 5.81 8.02 -1.67
CA LEU A 168 4.77 8.62 -0.85
C LEU A 168 4.32 9.95 -1.46
N VAL A 169 3.01 10.13 -1.57
CA VAL A 169 2.40 11.45 -1.86
C VAL A 169 1.79 11.99 -0.58
N THR A 170 2.35 13.06 -0.01
CA THR A 170 1.83 13.66 1.23
C THR A 170 0.94 14.87 0.98
N THR A 171 -0.10 15.02 1.80
CA THR A 171 -1.07 16.15 1.76
C THR A 171 -0.79 17.21 2.84
N SER A 172 0.08 16.92 3.80
CA SER A 172 0.45 17.83 4.90
C SER A 172 1.76 18.57 4.63
N GLN A 173 1.92 19.75 5.25
CA GLN A 173 3.15 20.53 5.12
C GLN A 173 4.37 19.70 5.49
N PHE A 174 5.37 19.78 4.62
CA PHE A 174 6.60 19.00 4.70
C PHE A 174 7.79 19.95 4.81
N SER A 175 8.55 19.84 5.90
CA SER A 175 9.88 20.42 6.01
C SER A 175 10.90 19.30 6.20
N LEU A 176 11.89 19.27 5.30
CA LEU A 176 13.14 18.56 5.50
C LEU A 176 14.13 19.50 6.19
N ASP A 177 13.81 19.96 7.40
CA ASP A 177 14.87 20.51 8.25
C ASP A 177 15.99 19.47 8.30
N PRO A 178 17.25 19.91 8.12
CA PRO A 178 18.35 19.08 7.68
C PRO A 178 18.35 17.76 8.45
N PHE A 179 18.26 16.66 7.71
CA PHE A 179 18.50 15.34 8.25
C PHE A 179 19.76 15.42 9.13
N SER A 180 19.67 14.91 10.36
CA SER A 180 20.78 14.82 11.30
C SER A 180 22.08 14.40 10.56
N PRO A 181 23.27 14.90 10.93
CA PRO A 181 24.54 14.75 10.18
C PRO A 181 25.05 13.32 9.93
N GLU A 182 24.23 12.30 10.16
CA GLU A 182 24.55 10.88 10.04
C GLU A 182 24.17 10.26 8.68
N TYR A 183 23.63 11.05 7.73
CA TYR A 183 23.21 10.54 6.42
C TYR A 183 23.89 11.29 5.27
N ASP A 184 24.73 10.58 4.50
CA ASP A 184 25.31 11.08 3.25
C ASP A 184 24.21 11.26 2.21
N PHE A 185 23.74 12.51 2.09
CA PHE A 185 22.76 12.92 1.11
C PHE A 185 23.46 13.30 -0.20
N VAL A 186 23.34 12.45 -1.23
CA VAL A 186 23.70 12.83 -2.60
C VAL A 186 22.43 13.30 -3.30
N SER A 187 22.12 14.59 -3.15
CA SER A 187 21.18 15.23 -4.06
C SER A 187 21.85 15.50 -5.38
N ASN A 188 21.33 14.95 -6.47
CA ASN A 188 21.71 15.43 -7.80
C ASN A 188 21.04 16.78 -8.16
N ARG A 189 20.35 17.43 -7.21
CA ARG A 189 19.67 18.72 -7.39
C ARG A 189 19.84 19.60 -6.15
N LEU A 190 20.37 20.82 -6.32
CA LEU A 190 20.32 21.84 -5.27
C LEU A 190 18.87 21.99 -4.77
N PRO A 191 18.63 22.06 -3.44
CA PRO A 191 17.30 22.34 -2.93
C PRO A 191 16.83 23.68 -3.52
N PRO A 192 15.68 23.72 -4.23
CA PRO A 192 15.17 24.97 -4.75
C PRO A 192 14.76 25.85 -3.55
N PRO A 193 14.97 27.19 -3.61
CA PRO A 193 14.33 28.09 -2.65
C PRO A 193 12.82 27.90 -2.79
N VAL A 194 12.14 27.54 -1.69
CA VAL A 194 10.69 27.29 -1.66
C VAL A 194 10.01 28.54 -1.10
N PRO A 195 9.33 29.36 -1.93
CA PRO A 195 8.45 30.41 -1.44
C PRO A 195 7.33 29.82 -0.57
N PRO A 196 6.83 30.56 0.43
CA PRO A 196 5.52 30.25 1.01
C PRO A 196 4.50 30.18 -0.14
N ASP A 197 3.65 29.16 -0.13
CA ASP A 197 2.63 28.85 -1.17
C ASP A 197 3.13 28.16 -2.46
N THR A 198 4.34 27.59 -2.48
CA THR A 198 4.78 26.75 -3.60
C THR A 198 4.69 25.24 -3.32
N THR A 199 4.21 24.50 -4.31
CA THR A 199 4.38 23.04 -4.40
C THR A 199 5.87 22.72 -4.50
N ILE A 200 6.41 22.05 -3.47
CA ILE A 200 7.73 21.43 -3.55
C ILE A 200 7.68 20.41 -4.70
N PRO A 201 8.55 20.50 -5.72
CA PRO A 201 8.54 19.54 -6.82
C PRO A 201 8.85 18.13 -6.31
N ASP A 202 8.32 17.12 -7.00
CA ASP A 202 8.61 15.70 -6.75
C ASP A 202 10.10 15.52 -6.48
N SER A 203 10.41 15.07 -5.26
CA SER A 203 11.77 14.97 -4.79
C SER A 203 12.09 13.50 -4.59
N THR A 204 13.07 13.01 -5.34
CA THR A 204 13.59 11.65 -5.16
C THR A 204 14.86 11.72 -4.32
N PHE A 205 14.82 11.06 -3.18
CA PHE A 205 15.90 10.94 -2.22
C PHE A 205 16.50 9.54 -2.34
N TYR A 206 17.83 9.48 -2.42
CA TYR A 206 18.57 8.22 -2.39
C TYR A 206 19.36 8.17 -1.10
N PHE A 207 19.15 7.11 -0.33
CA PHE A 207 19.83 6.86 0.92
C PHE A 207 20.62 5.57 0.79
N ASN A 208 21.94 5.65 0.99
CA ASN A 208 22.81 4.49 0.98
C ASN A 208 23.41 4.31 2.36
N SER A 209 23.47 3.06 2.81
CA SER A 209 24.32 2.63 3.92
C SER A 209 25.18 1.46 3.47
N ASP A 210 26.23 1.13 4.22
CA ASP A 210 27.15 0.03 3.90
C ASP A 210 26.47 -1.33 3.67
N ARG A 211 25.21 -1.48 4.12
CA ARG A 211 24.42 -2.70 4.01
C ARG A 211 23.19 -2.58 3.12
N LYS A 212 22.79 -1.37 2.72
CA LYS A 212 21.47 -1.14 2.10
C LYS A 212 21.44 -0.01 1.10
N VAL A 213 20.62 -0.21 0.08
CA VAL A 213 20.23 0.83 -0.86
C VAL A 213 18.74 1.10 -0.66
N LEU A 214 18.41 2.32 -0.27
CA LEU A 214 17.05 2.80 -0.07
C LEU A 214 16.76 3.92 -1.07
N SER A 215 15.75 3.72 -1.91
CA SER A 215 15.23 4.74 -2.81
C SER A 215 13.88 5.23 -2.31
N VAL A 216 13.78 6.52 -2.00
CA VAL A 216 12.58 7.15 -1.43
C VAL A 216 12.17 8.28 -2.34
N GLN A 217 11.02 8.16 -2.99
CA GLN A 217 10.40 9.24 -3.73
C GLN A 217 9.31 9.87 -2.87
N ILE A 218 9.38 11.18 -2.67
CA ILE A 218 8.36 11.94 -1.95
C ILE A 218 7.81 12.99 -2.90
N GLU A 219 6.52 12.92 -3.15
CA GLU A 219 5.75 13.92 -3.88
C GLU A 219 4.91 14.70 -2.86
N TYR A 220 4.89 16.02 -3.00
CA TYR A 220 4.12 16.89 -2.13
C TYR A 220 3.00 17.54 -2.94
N ASN A 221 1.75 17.22 -2.59
CA ASN A 221 0.59 17.72 -3.30
C ASN A 221 -0.10 18.81 -2.46
N CYS A 222 0.28 20.09 -2.65
CA CYS A 222 -0.36 21.24 -1.98
C CYS A 222 -1.83 21.49 -2.37
N ARG A 223 -2.45 20.63 -3.19
CA ARG A 223 -3.71 20.99 -3.88
C ARG A 223 -4.97 21.02 -3.02
N TYR A 224 -4.89 20.90 -1.70
CA TYR A 224 -6.04 21.02 -0.81
C TYR A 224 -5.75 21.92 0.40
N VAL A 225 -5.65 23.22 0.14
CA VAL A 225 -5.99 24.23 1.16
C VAL A 225 -7.17 25.02 0.59
N SER A 226 -8.38 24.65 0.99
CA SER A 226 -9.60 25.46 0.81
C SER A 226 -10.24 25.70 2.17
#